data_AF-A0A7J4ZNP9-F1
#
_entry.id   AF-A0A7J4ZNP9-F1
#
_cell.length_a   1.000
_cell.length_b   1.000
_cell.length_c   1.000
_cell.angle_alpha   90.00
_cell.angle_beta   90.00
_cell.angle_gamma   90.00
#
_symmetry.space_group_name_H-M   'P 1'
#
loop_
_entity.id
_entity.type
_entity.pdbx_description
1 polymer ?
#
loop_
_entity_poly.entity_id
_entity_poly.type
_entity_poly.pdbx_seq_one_letter_code
_entity_poly.pdbx_strand_id
1 'polypeptide(L)' 'FQTVSEEELDLIIKKVNHRPRKCLDYRTPHEVFYQASRGALTI' A
#
# COMPACT_ATOMS: atom_id res chain seq x y z
N PHE A 1 -13.82 -22.83 -2.35
CA PHE A 1 -13.21 -21.50 -2.51
C PHE A 1 -14.30 -20.51 -2.87
N GLN A 2 -14.35 -19.34 -2.22
CA GLN A 2 -15.23 -18.24 -2.65
C GLN A 2 -14.48 -17.38 -3.66
N THR A 3 -15.19 -16.94 -4.70
CA THR A 3 -14.65 -16.03 -5.71
C THR A 3 -14.75 -14.60 -5.18
N VAL A 4 -13.61 -13.92 -5.12
CA VAL A 4 -13.53 -12.48 -4.78
C VAL A 4 -13.72 -11.69 -6.07
N SER A 5 -14.57 -10.67 -6.06
CA SER A 5 -14.74 -9.79 -7.24
C SER A 5 -13.54 -8.85 -7.39
N GLU A 6 -13.34 -8.28 -8.59
CA GLU A 6 -12.26 -7.32 -8.81
C GLU A 6 -12.43 -6.07 -7.92
N GLU A 7 -13.66 -5.59 -7.73
CA GLU A 7 -13.94 -4.45 -6.86
C GLU A 7 -13.62 -4.75 -5.39
N GLU A 8 -13.93 -5.97 -4.94
CA GLU A 8 -13.59 -6.40 -3.59
C GLU A 8 -12.07 -6.50 -3.42
N LEU A 9 -11.38 -7.04 -4.43
CA LEU A 9 -9.93 -7.12 -4.45
C LEU A 9 -9.28 -5.73 -4.38
N ASP A 10 -9.76 -4.77 -5.17
CA ASP A 10 -9.28 -3.38 -5.16
C ASP A 10 -9.48 -2.71 -3.80
N LEU A 11 -10.64 -2.92 -3.19
CA LEU A 11 -10.93 -2.40 -1.84
C LEU A 11 -9.98 -3.01 -0.79
N ILE A 12 -9.70 -4.30 -0.88
CA ILE A 12 -8.76 -4.99 0.01
C ILE A 12 -7.35 -4.42 -0.18
N ILE A 13 -6.87 -4.32 -1.43
CA ILE A 13 -5.54 -3.78 -1.75
C ILE A 13 -5.41 -2.35 -1.21
N LYS A 14 -6.40 -1.49 -1.48
CA LYS A 14 -6.40 -0.11 -0.98
C LYS A 14 -6.29 -0.06 0.53
N LYS A 15 -7.07 -0.88 1.26
CA LYS A 15 -7.02 -0.95 2.73
C LYS A 15 -5.66 -1.46 3.23
N VAL A 16 -5.09 -2.48 2.60
CA VAL A 16 -3.82 -3.09 3.00
C VAL A 16 -2.67 -2.09 2.86
N ASN A 17 -2.63 -1.35 1.74
CA ASN A 17 -1.58 -0.39 1.40
C ASN A 17 -1.66 0.93 2.17
N HIS A 18 -2.85 1.33 2.62
CA HIS A 18 -3.08 2.56 3.40
C HIS A 18 -3.20 2.31 4.91
N ARG A 19 -2.89 1.10 5.39
CA ARG A 19 -2.91 0.79 6.82
C ARG A 19 -1.55 1.10 7.46
N PRO A 20 -1.50 1.97 8.49
CA PRO A 20 -0.31 2.18 9.32
C PRO A 20 0.30 0.89 9.86
N ARG A 21 1.61 0.71 9.70
CA ARG A 21 2.35 -0.46 10.23
C ARG A 21 3.34 -0.04 11.29
N LYS A 22 3.34 -0.73 12.44
CA LYS A 22 4.26 -0.46 13.55
C LYS A 22 5.74 -0.53 13.13
N CYS A 23 6.08 -1.46 12.24
CA CYS A 23 7.45 -1.61 11.71
C CYS A 23 7.88 -0.51 10.72
N LEU A 24 6.96 0.36 10.29
CA LEU A 24 7.24 1.50 9.42
C LEU A 24 7.14 2.84 10.18
N ASP A 25 7.31 2.80 11.51
CA ASP A 25 7.07 3.93 12.41
C ASP A 25 5.64 4.48 12.27
N TYR A 26 4.66 3.58 12.17
CA TYR A 26 3.25 3.89 11.92
C TYR A 26 2.96 4.58 10.59
N ARG A 27 3.90 4.61 9.65
CA ARG A 27 3.61 4.98 8.26
C ARG A 27 2.90 3.84 7.53
N THR A 28 2.23 4.20 6.44
CA THR A 28 1.58 3.27 5.52
C THR A 28 2.59 2.75 4.49
N PRO A 29 2.43 1.52 3.99
CA PRO A 29 3.21 1.02 2.86
C PRO A 29 3.19 1.97 1.65
N HIS A 30 2.04 2.60 1.37
CA HIS A 30 1.88 3.60 0.32
C HIS A 30 2.83 4.80 0.51
N GLU A 31 2.85 5.43 1.68
CA GLU A 31 3.73 6.57 1.96
C GLU A 31 5.22 6.22 1.81
N VAL A 32 5.63 5.06 2.35
CA VAL A 32 7.01 4.60 2.26
C VAL A 32 7.42 4.32 0.82
N PHE A 33 6.53 3.71 0.03
CA PHE A 33 6.77 3.46 -1.39
C PHE A 33 7.03 4.76 -2.14
N TYR A 34 6.14 5.75 -2.07
CA TYR A 34 6.33 7.02 -2.77
C TYR A 34 7.55 7.81 -2.28
N GLN A 35 7.88 7.73 -0.99
CA GLN A 35 9.10 8.34 -0.47
C GLN A 35 10.36 7.69 -1.05
N ALA A 36 10.40 6.35 -1.14
CA ALA A 36 11.52 5.62 -1.74
C ALA A 36 11.61 5.84 -3.26
N SER A 37 10.47 5.85 -3.94
CA SER A 37 10.37 6.15 -5.38
C SER A 37 10.86 7.55 -5.71
N ARG A 38 10.62 8.54 -4.82
CA ARG A 38 11.20 9.90 -4.95
C ARG A 38 12.71 9.99 -4.73
N GLY A 39 13.38 8.90 -4.33
CA GLY A 39 14.84 8.82 -4.33
C GLY A 39 15.36 8.06 -5.55
N ALA A 40 14.65 7.00 -5.96
CA ALA A 40 15.06 6.11 -7.04
C ALA A 40 14.61 6.53 -8.45
N LEU A 41 13.52 7.29 -8.58
CA LEU A 41 12.93 7.75 -9.85
C LEU A 41 13.14 9.24 -10.11
N THR A 42 14.02 9.89 -9.35
CA THR A 42 14.42 11.29 -9.61
C THR A 42 15.40 11.30 -10.78
N ILE A 43 14.84 11.28 -11.99
CA ILE A 43 15.50 11.61 -13.25
C ILE A 43 15.13 13.03 -13.68
#